data_AF-S9VUU1-F1
#
_entry.id   AF-S9VUU1-F1
#
_cell.length_a   1.000
_cell.length_b   1.000
_cell.length_c   1.000
_cell.angle_alpha   90.00
_cell.angle_beta   90.00
_cell.angle_gamma   90.00
#
_symmetry.space_group_name_H-M   'P 1'
#
loop_
_entity.id
_entity.type
_entity.pdbx_description
1 polymer ?
#
loop_
_entity_poly.entity_id
_entity_poly.type
_entity_poly.pdbx_seq_one_letter_code
_entity_poly.pdbx_strand_id
1 'polypeptide(L)'
;MPHFQRCLALLNTRSGAREALSVYASALRQYLDKAGVVHTDVHVPAASSIAALRDHLAASDCLIVCGGDGTVSSVVNTLALTAAPAQLRTPVLVVPCGLQNSIAHSLGLSSAERAVSAFVTGRADAVPVWEVRVDGKVVRYVVSYVAVGSYADIVRRFHHLGAAGDEYVAALPMVTNKFYAAAVYTTVRADTVPCRLRLHRADGAETVYEPPLRTAVLAQMPFQHGGFSLTPAATYKRRELAATVATAAATRLRLWHLLRCEAVDGLVEEADGVSAHTGLTAATLEVLSPEGDAAETDAEVCLMLDGEQMRVARGSVVTVTATTLHLPFMIC
;
A
#
# COMPACT_ATOMS: atom_id res chain seq x y z
N MET A 1 -8.82 1.49 -33.07
CA MET A 1 -9.28 0.19 -32.52
C MET A 1 -8.82 0.13 -31.07
N PRO A 2 -9.61 -0.43 -30.14
CA PRO A 2 -9.20 -0.51 -28.73
C PRO A 2 -7.95 -1.40 -28.58
N HIS A 3 -7.03 -1.01 -27.71
CA HIS A 3 -5.80 -1.77 -27.42
C HIS A 3 -6.09 -3.14 -26.78
N PHE A 4 -7.22 -3.25 -26.09
CA PHE A 4 -7.67 -4.47 -25.41
C PHE A 4 -9.05 -4.87 -25.96
N GLN A 5 -9.26 -6.16 -26.21
CA GLN A 5 -10.54 -6.66 -26.74
C GLN A 5 -11.35 -7.41 -25.69
N ARG A 6 -10.66 -8.02 -24.72
CA ARG A 6 -11.26 -8.73 -23.60
C ARG A 6 -10.69 -8.27 -22.27
N CYS A 7 -11.55 -7.96 -21.31
CA CYS A 7 -11.15 -7.51 -19.99
C CYS A 7 -11.84 -8.32 -18.88
N LEU A 8 -11.11 -8.59 -17.81
CA LEU A 8 -11.67 -9.08 -16.55
C LEU A 8 -11.76 -7.90 -15.58
N ALA A 9 -12.96 -7.58 -15.10
CA ALA A 9 -13.17 -6.53 -14.11
C ALA A 9 -13.46 -7.14 -12.74
N LEU A 10 -12.54 -6.97 -11.79
CA LEU A 10 -12.73 -7.32 -10.38
C LEU A 10 -13.28 -6.11 -9.63
N LEU A 11 -14.52 -6.21 -9.17
CA LEU A 11 -15.26 -5.13 -8.53
C LEU A 11 -15.41 -5.43 -7.04
N ASN A 12 -14.70 -4.70 -6.18
CA ASN A 12 -14.85 -4.87 -4.73
C ASN A 12 -16.07 -4.10 -4.22
N THR A 13 -17.15 -4.81 -3.91
CA THR A 13 -18.43 -4.25 -3.44
C THR A 13 -18.38 -3.68 -2.02
N ARG A 14 -17.30 -3.94 -1.28
CA ARG A 14 -17.06 -3.39 0.07
C ARG A 14 -15.99 -2.29 0.11
N SER A 15 -15.45 -1.87 -1.03
CA SER A 15 -14.40 -0.85 -1.05
C SER A 15 -14.96 0.57 -0.88
N GLY A 16 -14.24 1.40 -0.11
CA GLY A 16 -14.56 2.81 0.08
C GLY A 16 -16.00 3.03 0.58
N ALA A 17 -16.68 4.03 0.02
CA ALA A 17 -18.09 4.33 0.29
C ALA A 17 -19.09 3.34 -0.39
N ARG A 18 -18.61 2.15 -0.78
CA ARG A 18 -19.36 1.13 -1.55
C ARG A 18 -19.74 1.60 -2.96
N GLU A 19 -19.00 2.56 -3.50
CA GLU A 19 -19.26 3.17 -4.80
C GLU A 19 -18.54 2.48 -5.95
N ALA A 20 -17.70 1.46 -5.70
CA ALA A 20 -16.89 0.82 -6.73
C ALA A 20 -17.71 0.34 -7.94
N LEU A 21 -18.90 -0.20 -7.71
CA LEU A 21 -19.83 -0.58 -8.78
C LEU A 21 -20.35 0.62 -9.55
N SER A 22 -20.72 1.71 -8.86
CA SER A 22 -21.20 2.94 -9.47
C SER A 22 -20.12 3.61 -10.31
N VAL A 23 -18.91 3.77 -9.75
CA VAL A 23 -17.75 4.36 -10.42
C VAL A 23 -17.36 3.55 -11.66
N TYR A 24 -17.30 2.22 -11.52
CA TYR A 24 -17.05 1.33 -12.65
C TYR A 24 -18.14 1.48 -13.72
N ALA A 25 -19.41 1.43 -13.32
CA ALA A 25 -20.54 1.53 -14.24
C ALA A 25 -20.59 2.87 -14.96
N SER A 26 -20.35 3.99 -14.27
CA SER A 26 -20.49 5.33 -14.82
C SER A 26 -19.31 5.74 -15.70
N ALA A 27 -18.09 5.37 -15.33
CA ALA A 27 -16.90 5.82 -16.05
C ALA A 27 -16.40 4.77 -17.07
N LEU A 28 -16.20 3.53 -16.62
CA LEU A 28 -15.43 2.55 -17.38
C LEU A 28 -16.32 1.63 -18.19
N ARG A 29 -17.39 1.08 -17.62
CA ARG A 29 -18.32 0.17 -18.31
C ARG A 29 -18.93 0.82 -19.55
N GLN A 30 -19.46 2.04 -19.42
CA GLN A 30 -20.01 2.78 -20.57
C GLN A 30 -18.97 2.98 -21.68
N TYR A 31 -17.71 3.20 -21.32
CA TYR A 31 -16.63 3.32 -22.29
C TYR A 31 -16.34 1.98 -22.97
N LEU A 32 -16.23 0.89 -22.20
CA LEU A 32 -15.99 -0.46 -22.71
C LEU A 32 -17.09 -0.90 -23.67
N ASP A 33 -18.36 -0.69 -23.31
CA ASP A 33 -19.53 -0.99 -24.14
C ASP A 33 -19.48 -0.23 -25.47
N LYS A 34 -19.24 1.09 -25.43
CA LYS A 34 -19.14 1.95 -26.63
C LYS A 34 -17.94 1.58 -27.51
N ALA A 35 -16.85 1.14 -26.90
CA ALA A 35 -15.65 0.71 -27.62
C ALA A 35 -15.75 -0.72 -28.16
N GLY A 36 -16.82 -1.46 -27.84
CA GLY A 36 -17.01 -2.86 -28.24
C GLY A 36 -16.05 -3.82 -27.54
N VAL A 37 -15.56 -3.47 -26.35
CA VAL A 37 -14.68 -4.30 -25.54
C VAL A 37 -15.51 -5.29 -24.73
N VAL A 38 -15.21 -6.58 -24.87
CA VAL A 38 -15.89 -7.64 -24.09
C VAL A 38 -15.36 -7.60 -22.66
N HIS A 39 -16.22 -7.45 -21.67
CA HIS A 39 -15.80 -7.41 -20.27
C HIS A 39 -16.54 -8.47 -19.44
N THR A 40 -15.79 -9.16 -18.56
CA THR A 40 -16.32 -10.10 -17.57
C THR A 40 -16.27 -9.43 -16.21
N ASP A 41 -17.43 -9.15 -15.62
CA ASP A 41 -17.53 -8.48 -14.33
C ASP A 41 -17.65 -9.51 -13.20
N VAL A 42 -16.71 -9.49 -12.26
CA VAL A 42 -16.71 -10.36 -11.09
C VAL A 42 -16.76 -9.52 -9.82
N HIS A 43 -17.80 -9.75 -9.01
CA HIS A 43 -18.04 -8.99 -7.79
C HIS A 43 -17.41 -9.70 -6.56
N VAL A 44 -16.47 -9.03 -5.90
CA VAL A 44 -15.85 -9.49 -4.65
C VAL A 44 -16.51 -8.71 -3.50
N PRO A 45 -17.02 -9.35 -2.42
CA PRO A 45 -16.63 -10.65 -1.88
C PRO A 45 -17.55 -11.81 -2.27
N ALA A 46 -18.53 -11.61 -3.16
CA ALA A 46 -19.45 -12.69 -3.56
C ALA A 46 -18.71 -13.85 -4.27
N ALA A 47 -17.58 -13.55 -4.89
CA ALA A 47 -16.60 -14.50 -5.40
C ALA A 47 -15.22 -14.28 -4.76
N SER A 48 -14.35 -15.30 -4.76
CA SER A 48 -12.95 -15.15 -4.34
C SER A 48 -12.11 -14.60 -5.49
N SER A 49 -11.21 -13.65 -5.20
CA SER A 49 -10.27 -13.09 -6.19
C SER A 49 -9.45 -14.19 -6.88
N ILE A 50 -9.11 -15.26 -6.15
CA ILE A 50 -8.36 -16.41 -6.66
C ILE A 50 -9.15 -17.18 -7.71
N ALA A 51 -10.40 -17.53 -7.41
CA ALA A 51 -11.26 -18.24 -8.36
C ALA A 51 -11.48 -17.40 -9.62
N ALA A 52 -11.80 -16.11 -9.44
CA ALA A 52 -12.01 -15.17 -10.54
C ALA A 52 -10.79 -15.06 -11.47
N LEU A 53 -9.60 -14.89 -10.90
CA LEU A 53 -8.36 -14.78 -11.66
C LEU A 53 -8.02 -16.11 -12.35
N ARG A 54 -8.16 -17.25 -11.67
CA ARG A 54 -7.90 -18.56 -12.27
C ARG A 54 -8.82 -18.83 -13.47
N ASP A 55 -10.11 -18.52 -13.34
CA ASP A 55 -11.12 -18.96 -14.29
C ASP A 55 -11.22 -18.03 -15.52
N HIS A 56 -10.89 -16.73 -15.36
CA HIS A 56 -11.14 -15.72 -16.42
C HIS A 56 -9.89 -14.98 -16.91
N LEU A 57 -8.79 -14.94 -16.15
CA LEU A 57 -7.63 -14.11 -16.51
C LEU A 57 -6.93 -14.61 -17.79
N ALA A 58 -6.88 -15.92 -18.00
CA ALA A 58 -6.21 -16.50 -19.18
C ALA A 58 -6.88 -16.11 -20.51
N ALA A 59 -8.17 -15.76 -20.49
CA ALA A 59 -8.94 -15.35 -21.66
C ALA A 59 -9.03 -13.81 -21.81
N SER A 60 -8.34 -13.06 -20.94
CA SER A 60 -8.44 -11.60 -20.83
C SER A 60 -7.12 -10.93 -21.22
N ASP A 61 -7.21 -9.86 -21.99
CA ASP A 61 -6.06 -9.04 -22.42
C ASP A 61 -5.68 -8.01 -21.35
N CYS A 62 -6.59 -7.72 -20.41
CA CYS A 62 -6.41 -6.74 -19.35
C CYS A 62 -7.20 -7.16 -18.09
N LEU A 63 -6.60 -6.91 -16.93
CA LEU A 63 -7.25 -7.03 -15.63
C LEU A 63 -7.57 -5.63 -15.08
N ILE A 64 -8.85 -5.34 -14.85
CA ILE A 64 -9.34 -4.11 -14.24
C ILE A 64 -9.65 -4.40 -12.78
N VAL A 65 -9.06 -3.64 -11.85
CA VAL A 65 -9.27 -3.78 -10.41
C VAL A 65 -9.92 -2.51 -9.88
N CYS A 66 -11.20 -2.60 -9.52
CA CYS A 66 -11.95 -1.48 -8.93
C CYS A 66 -12.00 -1.64 -7.40
N GLY A 67 -11.21 -0.85 -6.70
CA GLY A 67 -11.09 -0.92 -5.23
C GLY A 67 -10.01 0.00 -4.67
N GLY A 68 -9.75 -0.15 -3.37
CA GLY A 68 -8.62 0.49 -2.69
C GLY A 68 -7.35 -0.37 -2.64
N ASP A 69 -6.36 0.11 -1.91
CA ASP A 69 -5.01 -0.50 -1.85
C ASP A 69 -5.04 -1.97 -1.40
N GLY A 70 -5.86 -2.34 -0.41
CA GLY A 70 -6.02 -3.73 0.00
C GLY A 70 -6.60 -4.65 -1.10
N THR A 71 -7.45 -4.11 -1.99
CA THR A 71 -7.98 -4.89 -3.13
C THR A 71 -6.86 -5.16 -4.14
N VAL A 72 -6.07 -4.13 -4.43
CA VAL A 72 -4.90 -4.25 -5.31
C VAL A 72 -3.88 -5.21 -4.71
N SER A 73 -3.58 -5.08 -3.41
CA SER A 73 -2.69 -5.98 -2.68
C SER A 73 -3.15 -7.44 -2.72
N SER A 74 -4.46 -7.70 -2.54
CA SER A 74 -5.03 -9.04 -2.67
C SER A 74 -4.85 -9.63 -4.07
N VAL A 75 -5.07 -8.81 -5.12
CA VAL A 75 -4.86 -9.21 -6.51
C VAL A 75 -3.38 -9.51 -6.78
N VAL A 76 -2.46 -8.63 -6.36
CA VAL A 76 -1.02 -8.82 -6.49
C VAL A 76 -0.60 -10.14 -5.84
N ASN A 77 -1.02 -10.38 -4.60
CA ASN A 77 -0.67 -11.60 -3.88
C ASN A 77 -1.22 -12.84 -4.55
N THR A 78 -2.45 -12.78 -5.05
CA THR A 78 -3.04 -13.87 -5.82
C THR A 78 -2.24 -14.14 -7.09
N LEU A 79 -1.91 -13.10 -7.86
CA LEU A 79 -1.11 -13.24 -9.08
C LEU A 79 0.27 -13.81 -8.78
N ALA A 80 0.96 -13.29 -7.78
CA ALA A 80 2.29 -13.75 -7.39
C ALA A 80 2.31 -15.22 -6.94
N LEU A 81 1.24 -15.70 -6.28
CA LEU A 81 1.15 -17.06 -5.76
C LEU A 81 0.60 -18.08 -6.76
N THR A 82 -0.31 -17.68 -7.64
CA THR A 82 -1.11 -18.64 -8.44
C THR A 82 -1.04 -18.44 -9.94
N ALA A 83 -0.51 -17.32 -10.44
CA ALA A 83 -0.57 -17.03 -11.87
C ALA A 83 0.49 -17.80 -12.65
N ALA A 84 0.09 -18.32 -13.81
CA ALA A 84 1.04 -18.82 -14.80
C ALA A 84 1.92 -17.66 -15.33
N PRO A 85 3.15 -17.93 -15.82
CA PRO A 85 4.03 -16.87 -16.33
C PRO A 85 3.42 -15.98 -17.42
N ALA A 86 2.49 -16.51 -18.23
CA ALA A 86 1.76 -15.73 -19.22
C ALA A 86 0.78 -14.73 -18.59
N GLN A 87 0.12 -15.11 -17.50
CA GLN A 87 -0.85 -14.27 -16.77
C GLN A 87 -0.17 -13.14 -15.99
N LEU A 88 1.08 -13.32 -15.58
CA LEU A 88 1.89 -12.25 -14.99
C LEU A 88 2.21 -11.11 -15.98
N ARG A 89 1.98 -11.34 -17.29
CA ARG A 89 2.15 -10.31 -18.34
C ARG A 89 0.86 -9.56 -18.65
N THR A 90 -0.28 -9.97 -18.11
CA THR A 90 -1.56 -9.30 -18.34
C THR A 90 -1.54 -7.94 -17.62
N PRO A 91 -1.68 -6.80 -18.34
CA PRO A 91 -1.73 -5.47 -17.74
C PRO A 91 -2.85 -5.33 -16.71
N VAL A 92 -2.51 -4.69 -15.59
CA VAL A 92 -3.41 -4.40 -14.47
C VAL A 92 -3.76 -2.92 -14.47
N LEU A 93 -5.03 -2.60 -14.71
CA LEU A 93 -5.58 -1.26 -14.53
C LEU A 93 -6.19 -1.14 -13.13
N VAL A 94 -5.77 -0.14 -12.37
CA VAL A 94 -6.36 0.17 -11.07
C VAL A 94 -7.37 1.31 -11.23
N VAL A 95 -8.61 1.10 -10.78
CA VAL A 95 -9.62 2.14 -10.68
C VAL A 95 -9.76 2.52 -9.21
N PRO A 96 -9.42 3.77 -8.82
CA PRO A 96 -9.39 4.19 -7.42
C PRO A 96 -10.81 4.27 -6.85
N CYS A 97 -11.23 3.27 -6.08
CA CYS A 97 -12.55 3.22 -5.43
C CYS A 97 -12.46 3.07 -3.89
N GLY A 98 -11.26 3.12 -3.33
CA GLY A 98 -11.01 3.03 -1.88
C GLY A 98 -10.84 4.39 -1.21
N LEU A 99 -10.46 4.36 0.08
CA LEU A 99 -10.29 5.55 0.90
C LEU A 99 -8.94 6.27 0.68
N GLN A 100 -7.85 5.52 0.47
CA GLN A 100 -6.49 6.08 0.36
C GLN A 100 -5.98 6.05 -1.08
N ASN A 101 -6.17 4.93 -1.79
CA ASN A 101 -5.79 4.72 -3.19
C ASN A 101 -4.33 5.07 -3.48
N SER A 102 -3.43 4.86 -2.53
CA SER A 102 -2.03 5.27 -2.60
C SER A 102 -1.30 4.64 -3.79
N ILE A 103 -1.64 3.39 -4.12
CA ILE A 103 -1.12 2.68 -5.30
C ILE A 103 -1.61 3.35 -6.58
N ALA A 104 -2.91 3.62 -6.69
CA ALA A 104 -3.49 4.24 -7.87
C ALA A 104 -2.92 5.65 -8.11
N HIS A 105 -2.81 6.47 -7.05
CA HIS A 105 -2.19 7.79 -7.11
C HIS A 105 -0.73 7.73 -7.57
N SER A 106 0.03 6.75 -7.07
CA SER A 106 1.44 6.54 -7.45
C SER A 106 1.62 6.12 -8.92
N LEU A 107 0.60 5.51 -9.53
CA LEU A 107 0.54 5.19 -10.96
C LEU A 107 -0.02 6.34 -11.82
N GLY A 108 -0.36 7.48 -11.23
CA GLY A 108 -0.99 8.61 -11.92
C GLY A 108 -2.50 8.46 -12.16
N LEU A 109 -3.12 7.44 -11.56
CA LEU A 109 -4.54 7.08 -11.66
C LEU A 109 -5.33 7.67 -10.49
N SER A 110 -5.36 9.00 -10.40
CA SER A 110 -6.01 9.72 -9.30
C SER A 110 -7.55 9.74 -9.37
N SER A 111 -8.13 9.31 -10.50
CA SER A 111 -9.58 9.25 -10.70
C SER A 111 -9.97 8.16 -11.70
N ALA A 112 -11.27 7.86 -11.79
CA ALA A 112 -11.78 6.91 -12.77
C ALA A 112 -11.56 7.38 -14.22
N GLU A 113 -11.64 8.67 -14.49
CA GLU A 113 -11.37 9.27 -15.81
C GLU A 113 -9.90 9.11 -16.21
N ARG A 114 -8.98 9.23 -15.23
CA ARG A 114 -7.56 8.92 -15.43
C ARG A 114 -7.36 7.44 -15.71
N ALA A 115 -8.10 6.55 -15.05
CA ALA A 115 -8.07 5.12 -15.33
C ALA A 115 -8.59 4.80 -16.75
N VAL A 116 -9.69 5.44 -17.20
CA VAL A 116 -10.16 5.33 -18.59
C VAL A 116 -9.08 5.82 -19.55
N SER A 117 -8.46 6.97 -19.27
CA SER A 117 -7.39 7.51 -20.11
C SER A 117 -6.20 6.54 -20.21
N ALA A 118 -5.75 5.98 -19.10
CA ALA A 118 -4.70 4.97 -19.07
C ALA A 118 -5.08 3.73 -19.90
N PHE A 119 -6.32 3.24 -19.75
CA PHE A 119 -6.86 2.14 -20.55
C PHE A 119 -6.84 2.43 -22.05
N VAL A 120 -7.23 3.65 -22.47
CA VAL A 120 -7.20 4.07 -23.88
C VAL A 120 -5.77 4.09 -24.41
N THR A 121 -4.81 4.62 -23.62
CA THR A 121 -3.41 4.69 -24.04
C THR A 121 -2.71 3.34 -24.06
N GLY A 122 -3.18 2.38 -23.27
CA GLY A 122 -2.61 1.03 -23.16
C GLY A 122 -1.18 0.99 -22.60
N ARG A 123 -0.66 2.09 -22.04
CA ARG A 123 0.69 2.14 -21.49
C ARG A 123 0.73 1.42 -20.15
N ALA A 124 1.69 0.53 -19.98
CA ALA A 124 1.93 -0.16 -18.72
C ALA A 124 3.43 -0.15 -18.38
N ASP A 125 3.73 0.07 -17.11
CA ASP A 125 5.08 -0.06 -16.55
C ASP A 125 5.17 -1.38 -15.78
N ALA A 126 6.29 -2.09 -15.92
CA ALA A 126 6.58 -3.28 -15.13
C ALA A 126 6.96 -2.86 -13.70
N VAL A 127 6.03 -2.98 -12.76
CA VAL A 127 6.23 -2.63 -11.35
C VAL A 127 6.80 -3.85 -10.62
N PRO A 128 7.96 -3.72 -9.96
CA PRO A 128 8.53 -4.79 -9.15
C PRO A 128 7.61 -5.15 -7.98
N VAL A 129 7.63 -6.41 -7.59
CA VAL A 129 6.95 -6.89 -6.39
C VAL A 129 8.00 -7.19 -5.32
N TRP A 130 7.74 -6.80 -4.08
CA TRP A 130 8.60 -7.08 -2.94
C TRP A 130 8.05 -8.26 -2.14
N GLU A 131 8.92 -9.17 -1.75
CA GLU A 131 8.58 -10.30 -0.90
C GLU A 131 8.78 -9.91 0.55
N VAL A 132 7.77 -10.21 1.37
CA VAL A 132 7.83 -10.07 2.81
C VAL A 132 7.88 -11.46 3.43
N ARG A 133 8.94 -11.71 4.19
CA ARG A 133 9.09 -12.94 4.97
C ARG A 133 9.02 -12.64 6.45
N VAL A 134 8.44 -13.57 7.20
CA VAL A 134 8.50 -13.60 8.67
C VAL A 134 9.19 -14.90 9.05
N ASP A 135 10.28 -14.80 9.80
CA ASP A 135 11.07 -15.94 10.26
C ASP A 135 11.49 -16.87 9.09
N GLY A 136 11.90 -16.25 7.99
CA GLY A 136 12.36 -16.92 6.77
C GLY A 136 11.26 -17.45 5.85
N LYS A 137 9.98 -17.41 6.26
CA LYS A 137 8.83 -17.88 5.46
C LYS A 137 8.16 -16.74 4.75
N VAL A 138 7.89 -16.90 3.45
CA VAL A 138 7.12 -15.92 2.67
C VAL A 138 5.70 -15.86 3.20
N VAL A 139 5.30 -14.70 3.69
CA VAL A 139 3.94 -14.47 4.19
C VAL A 139 3.10 -13.70 3.19
N ARG A 140 3.71 -12.77 2.44
CA ARG A 140 2.99 -11.86 1.55
C ARG A 140 3.94 -11.14 0.59
N TYR A 141 3.35 -10.58 -0.45
CA TYR A 141 3.97 -9.67 -1.41
C TYR A 141 3.41 -8.24 -1.28
N VAL A 142 4.26 -7.26 -1.56
CA VAL A 142 3.98 -5.82 -1.42
C VAL A 142 4.37 -5.07 -2.68
N VAL A 143 3.59 -4.06 -3.06
CA VAL A 143 3.83 -3.21 -4.23
C VAL A 143 3.90 -1.72 -3.93
N SER A 144 3.55 -1.26 -2.73
CA SER A 144 3.60 0.16 -2.39
C SER A 144 4.59 0.40 -1.26
N TYR A 145 4.27 -0.07 -0.06
CA TYR A 145 5.01 0.24 1.15
C TYR A 145 4.81 -0.78 2.27
N VAL A 146 5.79 -0.81 3.18
CA VAL A 146 5.76 -1.46 4.48
C VAL A 146 6.05 -0.41 5.55
N ALA A 147 5.21 -0.31 6.56
CA ALA A 147 5.38 0.64 7.64
C ALA A 147 5.19 0.01 9.02
N VAL A 148 5.87 0.58 10.01
CA VAL A 148 5.75 0.21 11.43
C VAL A 148 5.80 1.46 12.31
N GLY A 149 5.16 1.40 13.47
CA GLY A 149 5.07 2.51 14.42
C GLY A 149 4.02 3.54 14.01
N SER A 150 4.35 4.82 14.16
CA SER A 150 3.38 5.92 14.09
C SER A 150 2.56 5.91 12.80
N TYR A 151 3.19 5.74 11.63
CA TYR A 151 2.42 5.70 10.38
C TYR A 151 1.46 4.50 10.30
N ALA A 152 1.91 3.30 10.71
CA ALA A 152 1.06 2.12 10.74
C ALA A 152 -0.14 2.30 11.68
N ASP A 153 0.08 2.93 12.84
CA ASP A 153 -0.98 3.26 13.79
C ASP A 153 -1.97 4.30 13.25
N ILE A 154 -1.50 5.30 12.50
CA ILE A 154 -2.37 6.29 11.84
C ILE A 154 -3.31 5.58 10.86
N VAL A 155 -2.78 4.73 9.99
CA VAL A 155 -3.59 3.99 9.01
C VAL A 155 -4.56 3.04 9.71
N ARG A 156 -4.12 2.33 10.76
CA ARG A 156 -4.99 1.47 11.58
C ARG A 156 -6.15 2.25 12.21
N ARG A 157 -5.87 3.39 12.83
CA ARG A 157 -6.87 4.25 13.47
C ARG A 157 -7.80 4.87 12.44
N PHE A 158 -7.27 5.27 11.28
CA PHE A 158 -8.06 5.76 10.16
C PHE A 158 -9.07 4.72 9.66
N HIS A 159 -8.67 3.45 9.51
CA HIS A 159 -9.58 2.37 9.13
C HIS A 159 -10.65 2.12 10.18
N HIS A 160 -10.29 2.16 11.47
CA HIS A 160 -11.25 1.99 12.57
C HIS A 160 -12.29 3.13 12.63
N LEU A 161 -11.88 4.38 12.35
CA LEU A 161 -12.77 5.53 12.24
C LEU A 161 -13.61 5.52 10.95
N GLY A 162 -13.13 4.85 9.90
CA GLY A 162 -13.89 4.53 8.70
C GLY A 162 -15.03 3.58 9.04
N ALA A 163 -14.70 2.40 9.56
CA ALA A 163 -15.66 1.35 9.92
C ALA A 163 -16.71 1.81 10.95
N ALA A 164 -16.29 2.53 12.00
CA ALA A 164 -17.21 3.07 13.00
C ALA A 164 -18.16 4.14 12.42
N GLY A 165 -17.72 4.89 11.40
CA GLY A 165 -18.57 5.83 10.69
C GLY A 165 -19.66 5.13 9.88
N ASP A 166 -19.33 4.01 9.25
CA ASP A 166 -20.28 3.18 8.50
C ASP A 166 -21.29 2.46 9.40
N GLU A 167 -20.91 2.11 10.64
CA GLU A 167 -21.77 1.39 11.59
C GLU A 167 -22.65 2.30 12.46
N TYR A 168 -22.16 3.47 12.92
CA TYR A 168 -22.83 4.23 13.97
C TYR A 168 -23.29 5.63 13.56
N VAL A 169 -22.73 6.25 12.51
CA VAL A 169 -22.86 7.70 12.35
C VAL A 169 -22.97 8.15 10.88
N ALA A 170 -24.18 8.04 10.32
CA ALA A 170 -24.61 8.85 9.17
C ALA A 170 -24.82 10.34 9.53
N ALA A 171 -24.53 10.77 10.76
CA ALA A 171 -24.97 12.05 11.35
C ALA A 171 -23.87 12.97 11.89
N LEU A 172 -22.58 12.70 11.67
CA LEU A 172 -21.49 13.65 11.96
C LEU A 172 -20.78 13.99 10.65
N PRO A 173 -21.22 15.06 9.95
CA PRO A 173 -20.54 15.60 8.76
C PRO A 173 -19.14 16.20 9.06
N MET A 174 -18.62 16.07 10.28
CA MET A 174 -17.60 17.01 10.80
C MET A 174 -16.18 16.47 10.95
N VAL A 175 -15.89 15.23 10.58
CA VAL A 175 -14.49 14.78 10.48
C VAL A 175 -14.14 14.56 9.02
N THR A 176 -14.21 15.62 8.22
CA THR A 176 -13.65 15.68 6.85
C THR A 176 -12.15 15.37 6.80
N ASN A 177 -11.49 15.28 7.97
CA ASN A 177 -10.06 15.04 8.11
C ASN A 177 -9.71 13.85 9.04
N LYS A 178 -10.42 12.71 8.93
CA LYS A 178 -10.22 11.53 9.82
C LYS A 178 -8.76 11.07 9.88
N PHE A 179 -8.05 11.11 8.75
CA PHE A 179 -6.63 10.77 8.68
C PHE A 179 -5.79 11.71 9.55
N TYR A 180 -6.05 13.02 9.50
CA TYR A 180 -5.34 14.00 10.32
C TYR A 180 -5.69 13.90 11.80
N ALA A 181 -6.94 13.60 12.14
CA ALA A 181 -7.32 13.33 13.53
C ALA A 181 -6.55 12.12 14.09
N ALA A 182 -6.42 11.06 13.30
CA ALA A 182 -5.58 9.92 13.63
C ALA A 182 -4.09 10.31 13.75
N ALA A 183 -3.57 11.13 12.83
CA ALA A 183 -2.20 11.64 12.88
C ALA A 183 -1.91 12.43 14.16
N VAL A 184 -2.72 13.43 14.50
CA VAL A 184 -2.59 14.21 15.73
C VAL A 184 -2.59 13.30 16.96
N TYR A 185 -3.57 12.41 17.04
CA TYR A 185 -3.70 11.51 18.18
C TYR A 185 -2.48 10.59 18.34
N THR A 186 -1.95 10.04 17.24
CA THR A 186 -0.72 9.23 17.25
C THR A 186 0.50 10.02 17.67
N THR A 187 0.65 11.25 17.16
CA THR A 187 1.78 12.08 17.53
C THR A 187 1.75 12.50 19.01
N VAL A 188 0.57 12.76 19.57
CA VAL A 188 0.40 13.09 20.99
C VAL A 188 0.74 11.90 21.88
N ARG A 189 0.27 10.70 21.51
CA ARG A 189 0.60 9.45 22.23
C ARG A 189 2.09 9.17 22.26
N ALA A 190 2.80 9.52 21.18
CA ALA A 190 4.25 9.34 21.08
C ALA A 190 4.68 7.89 21.29
N ASP A 191 3.85 6.95 20.85
CA ASP A 191 4.08 5.53 20.93
C ASP A 191 5.39 5.17 20.20
N THR A 192 6.15 4.24 20.75
CA THR A 192 7.38 3.73 20.15
C THR A 192 7.30 2.23 19.99
N VAL A 193 7.95 1.70 18.96
CA VAL A 193 8.00 0.26 18.67
C VAL A 193 9.38 -0.31 19.03
N PRO A 194 9.44 -1.52 19.63
CA PRO A 194 10.69 -2.17 20.01
C PRO A 194 11.31 -2.90 18.81
N CYS A 195 11.49 -2.20 17.69
CA CYS A 195 12.02 -2.80 16.47
C CYS A 195 13.44 -2.31 16.21
N ARG A 196 14.36 -3.23 15.94
CA ARG A 196 15.63 -2.90 15.29
C ARG A 196 15.42 -2.96 13.77
N LEU A 197 15.88 -1.94 13.06
CA LEU A 197 15.77 -1.88 11.60
C LEU A 197 17.16 -1.87 10.97
N ARG A 198 17.39 -2.80 10.05
CA ARG A 198 18.59 -2.85 9.21
C ARG A 198 18.19 -2.56 7.76
N LEU A 199 18.87 -1.58 7.17
CA LEU A 199 18.67 -1.16 5.78
C LEU A 199 19.89 -1.59 4.97
N HIS A 200 19.66 -2.33 3.89
CA HIS A 200 20.71 -2.84 3.02
C HIS A 200 20.69 -2.11 1.68
N ARG A 201 21.85 -1.64 1.24
CA ARG A 201 22.03 -0.92 -0.03
C ARG A 201 22.78 -1.77 -1.06
N ALA A 202 22.65 -1.42 -2.33
CA ALA A 202 23.30 -2.13 -3.44
C ALA A 202 24.84 -2.09 -3.39
N ASP A 203 25.42 -1.05 -2.77
CA ASP A 203 26.86 -0.88 -2.56
C ASP A 203 27.41 -1.73 -1.40
N GLY A 204 26.56 -2.52 -0.75
CA GLY A 204 26.91 -3.31 0.43
C GLY A 204 26.91 -2.52 1.73
N ALA A 205 26.61 -1.21 1.70
CA ALA A 205 26.47 -0.43 2.91
C ALA A 205 25.23 -0.88 3.69
N GLU A 206 25.39 -1.00 5.00
CA GLU A 206 24.33 -1.33 5.94
C GLU A 206 24.13 -0.16 6.91
N THR A 207 22.88 0.23 7.11
CA THR A 207 22.52 1.21 8.15
C THR A 207 21.62 0.53 9.16
N VAL A 208 22.00 0.59 10.43
CA VAL A 208 21.29 -0.05 11.53
C VAL A 208 20.71 1.01 12.45
N TYR A 209 19.42 0.86 12.75
CA TYR A 209 18.69 1.66 13.72
C TYR A 209 18.33 0.79 14.91
N GLU A 210 18.89 1.13 16.07
CA GLU A 210 18.56 0.48 17.33
C GLU A 210 17.18 0.94 17.85
N PRO A 211 16.48 0.07 18.59
CA PRO A 211 15.21 0.41 19.22
C PRO A 211 15.40 1.50 20.31
N PRO A 212 14.31 2.16 20.74
CA PRO A 212 12.98 2.08 20.15
C PRO A 212 12.80 3.09 19.00
N LEU A 213 12.00 2.72 18.00
CA LEU A 213 11.69 3.58 16.86
C LEU A 213 10.32 4.23 17.03
N ARG A 214 10.14 5.44 16.53
CA ARG A 214 8.82 6.08 16.46
C ARG A 214 8.07 5.69 15.21
N THR A 215 8.76 5.65 14.07
CA THR A 215 8.19 5.18 12.81
C THR A 215 9.29 4.73 11.88
N ALA A 216 9.00 3.73 11.07
CA ALA A 216 9.78 3.45 9.88
C ALA A 216 8.80 3.15 8.73
N VAL A 217 9.02 3.81 7.60
CA VAL A 217 8.23 3.63 6.37
C VAL A 217 9.20 3.29 5.26
N LEU A 218 9.05 2.09 4.69
CA LEU A 218 9.78 1.60 3.54
C LEU A 218 8.80 1.62 2.36
N ALA A 219 9.14 2.28 1.25
CA ALA A 219 8.24 2.34 0.11
C ALA A 219 9.00 2.32 -1.20
N GLN A 220 8.41 1.65 -2.20
CA GLN A 220 8.84 1.80 -3.59
C GLN A 220 8.00 2.84 -4.34
N MET A 221 6.78 3.09 -3.87
CA MET A 221 5.87 4.06 -4.48
C MET A 221 5.94 5.42 -3.75
N PRO A 222 5.83 6.54 -4.49
CA PRO A 222 5.98 7.88 -3.91
C PRO A 222 4.88 8.23 -2.90
N PHE A 223 3.63 7.82 -3.10
CA PHE A 223 2.54 8.23 -2.22
C PHE A 223 2.10 7.10 -1.29
N GLN A 224 1.87 7.42 -0.02
CA GLN A 224 1.26 6.52 0.96
C GLN A 224 -0.18 6.91 1.31
N HIS A 225 -0.60 8.14 1.02
CA HIS A 225 -1.98 8.61 1.07
C HIS A 225 -2.16 9.73 0.02
N GLY A 226 -3.39 10.16 -0.30
CA GLY A 226 -3.66 11.14 -1.36
C GLY A 226 -2.87 12.43 -1.20
N GLY A 227 -1.83 12.62 -2.01
CA GLY A 227 -0.91 13.77 -1.92
C GLY A 227 0.03 13.76 -0.70
N PHE A 228 0.15 12.63 0.01
CA PHE A 228 0.97 12.47 1.20
C PHE A 228 2.09 11.46 0.93
N SER A 229 3.32 11.90 1.14
CA SER A 229 4.53 11.12 0.90
C SER A 229 5.53 11.27 2.04
N LEU A 230 5.75 10.18 2.78
CA LEU A 230 6.88 10.08 3.70
C LEU A 230 8.16 9.64 3.00
N THR A 231 8.10 9.25 1.73
CA THR A 231 9.26 8.78 0.96
C THR A 231 9.25 9.42 -0.42
N PRO A 232 9.45 10.74 -0.52
CA PRO A 232 9.25 11.48 -1.76
C PRO A 232 10.21 11.08 -2.89
N ALA A 233 11.38 10.55 -2.52
CA ALA A 233 12.35 10.00 -3.47
C ALA A 233 11.99 8.59 -3.97
N ALA A 234 10.95 7.94 -3.43
CA ALA A 234 10.55 6.60 -3.83
C ALA A 234 10.02 6.59 -5.26
N THR A 235 10.53 5.67 -6.08
CA THR A 235 10.01 5.44 -7.42
C THR A 235 10.13 3.98 -7.79
N TYR A 236 9.01 3.39 -8.19
CA TYR A 236 8.95 1.99 -8.60
C TYR A 236 9.79 1.71 -9.86
N LYS A 237 10.19 2.76 -10.59
CA LYS A 237 11.02 2.67 -11.81
C LYS A 237 12.47 2.26 -11.51
N ARG A 238 12.99 2.56 -10.32
CA ARG A 238 14.38 2.27 -9.94
C ARG A 238 14.57 0.87 -9.37
N ARG A 239 13.49 0.15 -9.05
CA ARG A 239 13.52 -1.17 -8.40
C ARG A 239 14.25 -1.17 -7.06
N GLU A 240 14.12 -0.08 -6.34
CA GLU A 240 14.74 0.17 -5.03
C GLU A 240 13.64 0.62 -4.07
N LEU A 241 13.85 0.39 -2.77
CA LEU A 241 13.07 1.03 -1.72
C LEU A 241 13.71 2.37 -1.34
N ALA A 242 12.87 3.32 -0.96
CA ALA A 242 13.25 4.43 -0.12
C ALA A 242 12.71 4.19 1.29
N ALA A 243 13.37 4.76 2.30
CA ALA A 243 12.94 4.67 3.67
C ALA A 243 12.93 6.03 4.34
N THR A 244 11.97 6.24 5.23
CA THR A 244 12.01 7.32 6.22
C THR A 244 11.87 6.72 7.61
N VAL A 245 12.84 7.02 8.46
CA VAL A 245 12.97 6.47 9.81
C VAL A 245 12.99 7.62 10.80
N ALA A 246 12.11 7.57 11.79
CA ALA A 246 12.17 8.45 12.96
C ALA A 246 12.50 7.62 14.20
N THR A 247 13.60 7.96 14.85
CA THR A 247 14.08 7.32 16.08
C THR A 247 13.39 7.92 17.32
N ALA A 248 13.71 7.40 18.50
CA ALA A 248 13.25 7.97 19.77
C ALA A 248 13.67 9.46 19.96
N ALA A 249 14.74 9.91 19.31
CA ALA A 249 15.22 11.30 19.38
C ALA A 249 14.24 12.31 18.74
N ALA A 250 13.39 11.86 17.81
CA ALA A 250 12.39 12.73 17.21
C ALA A 250 11.34 13.14 18.25
N THR A 251 11.23 14.44 18.53
CA THR A 251 10.24 14.95 19.46
C THR A 251 8.82 14.80 18.90
N ARG A 252 7.80 14.96 19.76
CA ARG A 252 6.39 14.98 19.31
C ARG A 252 6.13 16.08 18.29
N LEU A 253 6.68 17.27 18.52
CA LEU A 253 6.55 18.39 17.58
C LEU A 253 7.27 18.11 16.27
N ARG A 254 8.46 17.49 16.30
CA ARG A 254 9.18 17.09 15.09
C ARG A 254 8.39 16.07 14.28
N LEU A 255 7.82 15.05 14.92
CA LEU A 255 6.97 14.05 14.27
C LEU A 255 5.69 14.67 13.70
N TRP A 256 5.10 15.64 14.39
CA TRP A 256 3.94 16.39 13.88
C TRP A 256 4.32 17.19 12.63
N HIS A 257 5.45 17.90 12.67
CA HIS A 257 5.96 18.65 11.52
C HIS A 257 6.22 17.74 10.32
N LEU A 258 6.85 16.59 10.56
CA LEU A 258 7.09 15.57 9.54
C LEU A 258 5.78 15.13 8.87
N LEU A 259 4.75 14.80 9.66
CA LEU A 259 3.48 14.30 9.14
C LEU A 259 2.59 15.40 8.53
N ARG A 260 2.65 16.63 9.02
CA ARG A 260 1.71 17.69 8.62
C ARG A 260 2.23 18.58 7.51
N CYS A 261 3.53 18.86 7.48
CA CYS A 261 4.15 19.79 6.54
C CYS A 261 4.93 18.98 5.50
N GLU A 262 6.05 18.40 5.92
CA GLU A 262 6.99 17.65 5.08
C GLU A 262 6.30 16.57 4.23
N ALA A 263 5.50 15.71 4.85
CA ALA A 263 4.83 14.64 4.13
C ALA A 263 3.78 15.15 3.12
N VAL A 264 3.18 16.32 3.35
CA VAL A 264 2.21 16.92 2.44
C VAL A 264 2.91 17.65 1.29
N ASP A 265 4.04 18.29 1.59
CA ASP A 265 4.86 19.00 0.61
C ASP A 265 5.72 18.03 -0.23
N GLY A 266 5.80 16.76 0.17
CA GLY A 266 6.61 15.74 -0.49
C GLY A 266 8.10 16.00 -0.28
N LEU A 267 8.49 16.40 0.94
CA LEU A 267 9.86 16.66 1.35
C LEU A 267 10.10 15.97 2.69
N VAL A 268 11.32 15.52 2.94
CA VAL A 268 11.72 14.98 4.25
C VAL A 268 13.05 15.60 4.62
N GLU A 269 13.07 16.31 5.74
CA GLU A 269 14.27 16.95 6.28
C GLU A 269 15.00 16.00 7.23
N GLU A 270 16.27 15.72 6.94
CA GLU A 270 17.12 14.84 7.73
C GLU A 270 17.67 15.56 8.97
N ALA A 271 16.81 15.74 9.97
CA ALA A 271 17.15 16.42 11.22
C ALA A 271 16.33 15.87 12.40
N ASP A 272 16.83 16.13 13.61
CA ASP A 272 16.13 15.84 14.88
C ASP A 272 15.65 14.39 14.99
N GLY A 273 16.52 13.44 14.64
CA GLY A 273 16.22 12.01 14.75
C GLY A 273 15.35 11.44 13.62
N VAL A 274 15.10 12.22 12.56
CA VAL A 274 14.52 11.76 11.29
C VAL A 274 15.63 11.58 10.25
N SER A 275 15.59 10.48 9.50
CA SER A 275 16.52 10.20 8.41
C SER A 275 15.78 9.63 7.21
N ALA A 276 16.24 9.97 6.02
CA ALA A 276 15.71 9.47 4.75
C ALA A 276 16.79 8.66 4.01
N HIS A 277 16.38 7.58 3.35
CA HIS A 277 17.28 6.67 2.63
C HIS A 277 16.74 6.35 1.26
N THR A 278 17.65 6.16 0.31
CA THR A 278 17.34 5.73 -1.06
C THR A 278 18.35 4.67 -1.52
N GLY A 279 17.98 3.88 -2.54
CA GLY A 279 18.86 2.84 -3.07
C GLY A 279 18.88 1.57 -2.23
N LEU A 280 17.79 1.30 -1.51
CA LEU A 280 17.67 0.13 -0.65
C LEU A 280 17.26 -1.09 -1.48
N THR A 281 18.00 -2.19 -1.33
CA THR A 281 17.74 -3.47 -2.00
C THR A 281 17.04 -4.48 -1.10
N ALA A 282 17.17 -4.29 0.21
CA ALA A 282 16.48 -5.08 1.22
C ALA A 282 16.38 -4.30 2.53
N ALA A 283 15.45 -4.73 3.38
CA ALA A 283 15.36 -4.26 4.76
C ALA A 283 14.99 -5.42 5.69
N THR A 284 15.55 -5.40 6.89
CA THR A 284 15.28 -6.38 7.94
C THR A 284 14.79 -5.67 9.19
N LEU A 285 13.61 -6.03 9.67
CA LEU A 285 12.99 -5.52 10.89
C LEU A 285 12.95 -6.65 11.92
N GLU A 286 13.74 -6.54 12.98
CA GLU A 286 13.73 -7.46 14.11
C GLU A 286 12.81 -6.90 15.20
N VAL A 287 11.76 -7.63 15.56
CA VAL A 287 10.86 -7.24 16.65
C VAL A 287 11.41 -7.80 17.94
N LEU A 288 11.84 -6.95 18.86
CA LEU A 288 12.50 -7.37 20.09
C LEU A 288 11.50 -7.73 21.19
N SER A 289 11.82 -8.78 21.94
CA SER A 289 11.13 -9.14 23.18
C SER A 289 11.56 -8.19 24.31
N PRO A 290 10.66 -7.84 25.25
CA PRO A 290 11.03 -7.00 26.38
C PRO A 290 12.01 -7.76 27.29
N GLU A 291 12.99 -7.05 27.84
CA GLU A 291 13.82 -7.58 28.92
C GLU A 291 13.03 -7.49 30.24
N GLY A 292 12.61 -8.65 30.78
CA GLY A 292 11.94 -8.76 32.09
C GLY A 292 10.41 -8.94 32.06
N ASP A 293 9.85 -9.16 33.26
CA ASP A 293 8.48 -9.59 33.59
C ASP A 293 7.39 -8.49 33.35
N ALA A 294 7.53 -7.72 32.28
CA ALA A 294 6.62 -6.63 31.94
C ALA A 294 5.36 -7.18 31.23
N ALA A 295 4.27 -7.24 32.00
CA ALA A 295 2.85 -7.43 31.64
C ALA A 295 2.51 -7.71 30.16
N GLU A 296 1.86 -8.87 29.96
CA GLU A 296 1.31 -9.54 28.77
C GLU A 296 0.44 -8.72 27.77
N THR A 297 0.41 -7.39 27.82
CA THR A 297 -0.64 -6.61 27.13
C THR A 297 -0.33 -6.17 25.69
N ASP A 298 0.86 -6.44 25.14
CA ASP A 298 1.10 -6.18 23.70
C ASP A 298 2.17 -7.13 23.11
N ALA A 299 1.81 -8.42 23.01
CA ALA A 299 2.70 -9.49 22.52
C ALA A 299 3.04 -9.39 21.01
N GLU A 300 2.42 -8.48 20.28
CA GLU A 300 2.54 -8.34 18.83
C GLU A 300 2.81 -6.88 18.44
N VAL A 301 3.56 -6.67 17.36
CA VAL A 301 3.73 -5.36 16.72
C VAL A 301 2.91 -5.31 15.44
N CYS A 302 2.20 -4.20 15.23
CA CYS A 302 1.43 -3.98 14.01
C CYS A 302 2.31 -3.37 12.92
N LEU A 303 2.40 -4.08 11.80
CA LEU A 303 2.91 -3.57 10.53
C LEU A 303 1.73 -3.21 9.62
N MET A 304 1.96 -2.28 8.71
CA MET A 304 1.04 -1.89 7.65
C MET A 304 1.70 -2.14 6.29
N LEU A 305 1.09 -2.99 5.47
CA LEU A 305 1.60 -3.43 4.17
C LEU A 305 0.55 -3.12 3.11
N ASP A 306 0.81 -2.16 2.22
CA ASP A 306 -0.15 -1.71 1.19
C ASP A 306 -1.56 -1.40 1.76
N GLY A 307 -1.63 -0.84 2.96
CA GLY A 307 -2.88 -0.54 3.66
C GLY A 307 -3.52 -1.74 4.37
N GLU A 308 -2.92 -2.93 4.35
CA GLU A 308 -3.38 -4.07 5.15
C GLU A 308 -2.55 -4.24 6.42
N GLN A 309 -3.24 -4.54 7.53
CA GLN A 309 -2.59 -4.79 8.82
C GLN A 309 -2.01 -6.20 8.86
N MET A 310 -0.78 -6.31 9.36
CA MET A 310 -0.16 -7.58 9.70
C MET A 310 0.40 -7.49 11.11
N ARG A 311 0.04 -8.45 11.96
CA ARG A 311 0.59 -8.55 13.31
C ARG A 311 1.75 -9.51 13.31
N VAL A 312 2.83 -9.11 13.97
CA VAL A 312 4.06 -9.90 14.06
C VAL A 312 4.39 -10.08 15.53
N ALA A 313 4.61 -11.33 15.94
CA ALA A 313 4.97 -11.64 17.30
C ALA A 313 6.33 -11.02 17.67
N ARG A 314 6.51 -10.68 18.94
CA ARG A 314 7.84 -10.30 19.44
C ARG A 314 8.81 -11.49 19.34
N GLY A 315 10.05 -11.21 19.01
CA GLY A 315 11.08 -12.20 18.68
C GLY A 315 11.16 -12.57 17.20
N SER A 316 10.15 -12.21 16.39
CA SER A 316 10.16 -12.49 14.96
C SER A 316 11.02 -11.51 14.16
N VAL A 317 11.55 -11.99 13.04
CA VAL A 317 12.32 -11.22 12.07
C VAL A 317 11.52 -11.08 10.78
N VAL A 318 11.24 -9.85 10.38
CA VAL A 318 10.58 -9.53 9.11
C VAL A 318 11.63 -9.09 8.10
N THR A 319 11.72 -9.75 6.95
CA THR A 319 12.59 -9.31 5.86
C THR A 319 11.77 -8.88 4.67
N VAL A 320 12.19 -7.78 4.04
CA VAL A 320 11.59 -7.23 2.82
C VAL A 320 12.68 -7.22 1.75
N THR A 321 12.48 -8.01 0.69
CA THR A 321 13.49 -8.21 -0.36
C THR A 321 12.88 -8.11 -1.75
N ALA A 322 13.64 -7.58 -2.70
CA ALA A 322 13.20 -7.51 -4.09
C ALA A 322 12.99 -8.91 -4.68
N THR A 323 11.99 -9.06 -5.54
CA THR A 323 11.77 -10.30 -6.30
C THR A 323 12.09 -10.11 -7.78
N THR A 324 12.18 -11.22 -8.50
CA THR A 324 12.20 -11.22 -9.97
C THR A 324 10.81 -11.02 -10.58
N LEU A 325 9.74 -11.06 -9.77
CA LEU A 325 8.36 -10.91 -10.22
C LEU A 325 8.03 -9.43 -10.43
N HIS A 326 7.49 -9.12 -11.60
CA HIS A 326 7.03 -7.78 -11.95
C HIS A 326 5.62 -7.90 -12.52
N LEU A 327 4.76 -6.97 -12.14
CA LEU A 327 3.40 -6.89 -12.65
C LEU A 327 3.26 -5.64 -13.53
N PRO A 328 2.76 -5.75 -14.76
CA PRO A 328 2.55 -4.60 -15.62
C PRO A 328 1.34 -3.82 -15.12
N PHE A 329 1.56 -2.66 -14.51
CA PHE A 329 0.47 -1.75 -14.13
C PHE A 329 0.28 -0.68 -15.19
N MET A 330 -0.96 -0.41 -15.55
CA MET A 330 -1.26 0.72 -16.42
C MET A 330 -0.99 2.04 -15.71
N ILE A 331 -0.47 3.01 -16.45
CA ILE A 331 -0.09 4.33 -15.94
C ILE A 331 -0.64 5.43 -16.82
N CYS A 332 -0.73 6.65 -16.27
CA CYS A 332 -1.16 7.83 -17.01
C CYS A 332 -0.07 8.89 -17.13
#